data_AF-A0A7K6MZX3-F1
#
_entry.id   AF-A0A7K6MZX3-F1
#
_cell.length_a   1.000
_cell.length_b   1.000
_cell.length_c   1.000
_cell.angle_alpha   90.00
_cell.angle_beta   90.00
_cell.angle_gamma   90.00
#
_symmetry.space_group_name_H-M   'P 1'
#
loop_
_entity.id
_entity.type
_entity.pdbx_description
1 polymer ?
#
loop_
_entity_poly.entity_id
_entity_poly.type
_entity_poly.pdbx_seq_one_letter_code
_entity_poly.pdbx_strand_id
1 'polypeptide(L)' 'PQLAATKAGRLHLRSRGSYLVLREFHNWERNPEVLSTCHKLIQVLIGDEPQAGMENLLEVTIP' A
#
# COMPACT_ATOMS: atom_id res chain seq x y z
N PRO A 1 6.95 0.98 0.02
CA PRO A 1 7.20 -0.22 0.85
C PRO A 1 7.34 -1.46 -0.05
N GLN A 2 8.47 -2.17 0.03
CA GLN A 2 8.80 -3.28 -0.87
C GLN A 2 7.77 -4.42 -0.82
N LEU A 3 7.19 -4.70 0.34
CA LEU A 3 6.18 -5.75 0.48
C LEU A 3 4.90 -5.47 -0.33
N ALA A 4 4.38 -4.25 -0.29
CA ALA A 4 3.15 -3.87 -1.01
C ALA A 4 3.36 -3.66 -2.52
N ALA A 5 4.60 -3.72 -3.00
CA ALA A 5 4.91 -3.58 -4.42
C ALA A 5 4.37 -4.76 -5.24
N THR A 6 4.39 -5.97 -4.69
CA THR A 6 3.89 -7.17 -5.37
C THR A 6 2.43 -7.44 -5.02
N LYS A 7 1.69 -8.01 -5.96
CA LYS A 7 0.31 -8.48 -5.75
C LYS A 7 0.20 -9.44 -4.57
N ALA A 8 1.10 -10.42 -4.48
CA ALA A 8 1.12 -11.37 -3.37
C ALA A 8 1.25 -10.67 -2.01
N GLY A 9 2.13 -9.66 -1.92
CA GLY A 9 2.28 -8.88 -0.69
C GLY A 9 1.06 -8.01 -0.36
N ARG A 10 0.41 -7.39 -1.37
CA ARG A 10 -0.86 -6.66 -1.16
C ARG A 10 -1.97 -7.56 -0.64
N LEU A 11 -2.15 -8.73 -1.26
CA LEU A 11 -3.14 -9.72 -0.81
C LEU A 11 -2.86 -10.18 0.62
N HIS A 12 -1.59 -10.44 0.95
CA HIS A 12 -1.19 -10.79 2.30
C HIS A 12 -1.57 -9.71 3.32
N LEU A 13 -1.23 -8.45 3.05
CA LEU A 13 -1.56 -7.31 3.92
C LEU A 13 -3.07 -7.11 4.07
N ARG A 14 -3.83 -7.22 2.97
CA ARG A 14 -5.31 -7.11 2.98
C ARG A 14 -5.94 -8.20 3.85
N SER A 15 -5.52 -9.45 3.67
CA SER A 15 -6.06 -10.59 4.42
C SER A 15 -5.83 -10.52 5.94
N ARG A 16 -4.80 -9.78 6.38
CA ARG A 16 -4.46 -9.60 7.81
C ARG A 16 -5.08 -8.37 8.45
N GLY A 17 -5.94 -7.64 7.75
CA GLY A 17 -6.55 -6.42 8.27
C GLY A 17 -5.57 -5.26 8.45
N SER A 18 -4.41 -5.28 7.77
CA SER A 18 -3.37 -4.25 7.91
C SER A 18 -3.88 -2.84 7.59
N TYR A 19 -4.86 -2.72 6.68
CA TYR A 19 -5.51 -1.44 6.39
C TYR A 19 -6.13 -0.78 7.63
N LEU A 20 -6.82 -1.54 8.48
CA LEU A 20 -7.48 -1.00 9.68
C LEU A 20 -6.45 -0.41 10.63
N VAL A 21 -5.36 -1.14 10.90
CA VAL A 21 -4.26 -0.69 11.75
C VAL A 21 -3.62 0.58 11.19
N LEU A 22 -3.33 0.61 9.88
CA LEU A 22 -2.71 1.77 9.22
C LEU A 22 -3.62 3.00 9.21
N ARG A 23 -4.94 2.80 9.01
CA ARG A 23 -5.92 3.89 9.03
C ARG A 23 -5.99 4.54 10.41
N GLU A 24 -6.07 3.72 11.46
CA GLU A 24 -6.05 4.26 12.81
C GLU A 24 -4.70 4.93 13.08
N PHE A 25 -3.57 4.28 12.81
CA PHE A 25 -2.25 4.90 12.99
C PHE A 25 -2.12 6.27 12.29
N HIS A 26 -2.58 6.39 11.05
CA HIS A 26 -2.58 7.64 10.29
C HIS A 26 -3.36 8.77 10.98
N ASN A 27 -4.42 8.48 11.73
CA ASN A 27 -5.20 9.49 12.45
C ASN A 27 -4.46 10.07 13.67
N TRP A 28 -3.50 9.34 14.24
CA TRP A 28 -2.81 9.72 15.47
C TRP A 28 -1.39 10.24 15.21
N GLU A 29 -0.77 9.83 14.10
CA GLU A 29 0.58 10.23 13.72
C GLU A 29 0.68 11.74 13.41
N ARG A 30 1.82 12.34 13.77
CA ARG A 30 2.09 13.78 13.62
C ARG A 30 3.32 14.06 12.76
N ASN A 31 4.20 13.08 12.59
CA ASN A 31 5.36 13.24 11.73
C ASN A 31 4.91 13.26 10.25
N PRO A 32 5.20 14.34 9.50
CA PRO A 32 4.72 14.51 8.13
C PRO A 32 5.29 13.47 7.16
N GLU A 33 6.53 13.01 7.36
CA GLU A 33 7.15 11.98 6.51
C GLU A 33 6.50 10.61 6.73
N VAL A 34 6.19 10.30 7.98
CA VAL A 34 5.48 9.08 8.35
C VAL A 34 4.06 9.11 7.80
N LEU A 35 3.34 10.23 7.94
CA LEU A 35 2.01 10.42 7.36
C LEU A 35 2.03 10.23 5.84
N SER A 36 2.98 10.84 5.13
CA SER A 36 3.12 10.69 3.68
C SER A 36 3.32 9.23 3.27
N THR A 37 4.19 8.51 4.00
CA THR A 37 4.47 7.09 3.74
C THR A 37 3.26 6.22 4.06
N CYS A 38 2.58 6.46 5.18
CA CYS A 38 1.40 5.74 5.59
C CYS A 38 0.24 5.96 4.62
N HIS A 39 0.03 7.21 4.18
CA HIS A 39 -0.96 7.56 3.18
C HIS A 39 -0.74 6.81 1.86
N LYS A 40 0.49 6.81 1.33
CA LYS A 40 0.84 6.07 0.11
C LYS A 40 0.55 4.58 0.24
N LEU A 41 0.90 3.97 1.38
CA LEU A 41 0.62 2.56 1.61
C LEU A 41 -0.88 2.27 1.70
N ILE A 42 -1.65 3.13 2.38
CA ILE A 42 -3.11 3.02 2.44
C ILE A 42 -3.71 3.06 1.03
N GLN A 43 -3.31 4.01 0.19
CA GLN A 43 -3.78 4.13 -1.19
C GLN A 43 -3.52 2.83 -1.99
N VAL A 44 -2.32 2.26 -1.86
CA VAL A 44 -1.98 0.98 -2.50
C VAL A 44 -2.85 -0.17 -1.99
N LEU A 45 -3.18 -0.20 -0.70
CA LEU A 45 -3.98 -1.28 -0.13
C LEU A 45 -5.48 -1.17 -0.44
N ILE A 46 -6.01 0.03 -0.69
CA ILE A 46 -7.43 0.21 -1.04
C ILE A 46 -7.69 0.27 -2.55
N GLY A 47 -6.67 0.57 -3.37
CA GLY A 47 -6.81 0.66 -4.81
C GLY A 47 -7.03 -0.68 -5.50
N ASP A 48 -7.52 -0.66 -6.73
CA ASP A 48 -7.70 -1.88 -7.51
C ASP A 48 -6.37 -2.57 -7.83
N GLU A 49 -6.41 -3.88 -8.05
CA GLU A 49 -5.22 -4.60 -8.50
C GLU A 49 -4.85 -4.22 -9.94
N PRO A 50 -3.55 -4.00 -10.23
CA PRO A 50 -3.08 -3.76 -11.59
C PRO A 50 -3.40 -4.92 -12.54
N GLN A 51 -3.34 -4.62 -13.84
CA GLN A 51 -3.54 -5.59 -14.91
C GLN A 51 -2.49 -6.72 -14.86
N ALA A 52 -2.82 -7.87 -15.46
CA ALA A 52 -1.88 -8.98 -15.57
C ALA A 52 -0.60 -8.53 -16.31
N GLY A 53 0.57 -8.86 -15.75
CA GLY A 53 1.86 -8.38 -16.24
C GLY A 53 2.34 -7.06 -15.60
N MET A 54 1.53 -6.40 -14.77
CA MET A 54 1.89 -5.18 -14.03
C MET A 54 1.84 -5.37 -12.51
N GLU A 55 2.07 -6.61 -12.05
CA GLU A 55 1.78 -7.01 -10.67
C GLU A 55 2.81 -6.47 -9.67
N ASN A 56 4.02 -6.16 -10.13
CA ASN A 56 5.06 -5.50 -9.35
C ASN A 56 5.11 -4.00 -9.69
N LEU A 57 4.61 -3.17 -8.77
CA LEU A 57 4.53 -1.72 -8.92
C LEU A 57 5.88 -1.01 -9.08
N LEU A 58 7.00 -1.68 -8.74
CA LEU A 58 8.34 -1.15 -8.95
C LEU A 58 8.86 -1.34 -10.39
N GLU A 59 8.22 -2.23 -11.15
CA GLU A 59 8.61 -2.59 -12.52
C GLU A 59 7.62 -2.04 -13.57
N VAL A 60 6.55 -1.36 -13.11
CA VAL A 60 5.54 -0.77 -14.00
C VAL A 60 6.07 0.52 -14.63
N THR A 61 6.12 0.56 -15.95
CA THR A 61 6.33 1.78 -16.72
C THR A 61 5.02 2.57 -16.79
N ILE A 62 5.03 3.80 -16.27
CA ILE A 62 3.90 4.74 -16.38
C ILE A 62 4.11 5.56 -17.67
N PRO A 63 3.13 5.63 -18.59
CA PRO A 63 3.23 6.45 -19.80
C PRO A 63 3.21 7.96 -19.53
#